data_AF-A0A226GV59-F1
#
_entry.id   AF-A0A226GV59-F1
#
_cell.length_a   1.000
_cell.length_b   1.000
_cell.length_c   1.000
_cell.angle_alpha   90.00
_cell.angle_beta   90.00
_cell.angle_gamma   90.00
#
_symmetry.space_group_name_H-M   'P 1'
#
loop_
_entity.id
_entity.type
_entity.pdbx_description
1 polymer ?
#
loop_
_entity_poly.entity_id
_entity_poly.type
_entity_poly.pdbx_seq_one_letter_code
_entity_poly.pdbx_strand_id
1 'polypeptide(L)'
;MNAFKILLLVAFLSISNSIKAQKVNPVDTLSCPITQNDLLLEGKLFASAPPILLRVSNEEYEYAAFQLGKRKSRIYLYFKIFTDNVCVKQEQPLELYFKNGESYILKNSYKVNCEGTAALELTVRDVKKLMTHSINTIKFYTLKKDYEFNPSASDNQNIKMYLHCLKSYKVRKKKQF
;
A
#
# COMPACT_ATOMS: atom_id res chain seq x y z
N MET A 1 0.76 -61.12 -37.81
CA MET A 1 -0.04 -59.88 -37.69
C MET A 1 0.46 -59.14 -36.46
N ASN A 2 0.93 -57.90 -36.66
CA ASN A 2 2.11 -57.35 -36.00
C ASN A 2 1.92 -56.90 -34.54
N ALA A 3 2.56 -57.60 -33.60
CA ALA A 3 2.81 -57.11 -32.23
C ALA A 3 3.51 -55.72 -32.21
N PHE A 4 4.24 -55.41 -33.29
CA PHE A 4 4.85 -54.09 -33.53
C PHE A 4 3.83 -52.94 -33.66
N LYS A 5 2.59 -53.20 -34.10
CA LYS A 5 1.54 -52.16 -34.19
C LYS A 5 0.94 -51.82 -32.82
N ILE A 6 0.94 -52.77 -31.88
CA ILE A 6 0.41 -52.56 -30.51
C ILE A 6 1.42 -51.75 -29.68
N LEU A 7 2.72 -52.01 -29.85
CA LEU A 7 3.76 -51.28 -29.12
C LEU A 7 3.80 -49.77 -29.50
N LEU A 8 3.52 -49.45 -30.76
CA LEU A 8 3.45 -48.07 -31.25
C LEU A 8 2.26 -47.28 -30.68
N LEU A 9 1.13 -47.94 -30.39
CA LEU A 9 -0.04 -47.30 -29.79
C LEU A 9 0.16 -46.96 -28.31
N VAL A 10 0.97 -47.74 -27.57
CA VAL A 10 1.28 -47.48 -26.16
C VAL A 10 2.30 -46.34 -26.02
N ALA A 11 3.21 -46.18 -26.98
CA ALA A 11 4.17 -45.09 -27.00
C ALA A 11 3.54 -43.70 -27.28
N PHE A 12 2.39 -43.65 -27.97
CA PHE A 12 1.70 -42.38 -28.26
C PHE A 12 0.83 -41.87 -27.10
N LEU A 13 0.44 -42.72 -26.15
CA LEU A 13 -0.38 -42.32 -24.99
C LEU A 13 0.44 -41.80 -23.80
N SER A 14 1.77 -41.90 -23.85
CA SER A 14 2.67 -41.47 -22.77
C SER A 14 3.21 -40.04 -22.95
N ILE A 15 2.85 -39.35 -24.03
CA ILE A 15 3.12 -37.92 -24.21
C ILE A 15 1.93 -37.11 -23.67
N SER A 16 1.60 -37.32 -22.40
CA SER A 16 0.78 -36.35 -21.67
C SER A 16 1.64 -35.12 -21.43
N ASN A 17 1.60 -34.18 -22.38
CA ASN A 17 2.08 -32.83 -22.17
C ASN A 17 1.41 -32.31 -20.90
N SER A 18 2.20 -32.21 -19.83
CA SER A 18 1.78 -31.52 -18.62
C SER A 18 1.63 -30.06 -19.00
N ILE A 19 0.43 -29.67 -19.42
CA ILE A 19 0.05 -28.28 -19.56
C ILE A 19 0.19 -27.71 -18.16
N LYS A 20 1.32 -27.05 -17.90
CA LYS A 20 1.49 -26.23 -16.71
C LYS A 20 0.41 -25.17 -16.83
N ALA A 21 -0.71 -25.36 -16.13
CA ALA A 21 -1.68 -24.31 -15.94
C ALA A 21 -0.88 -23.09 -15.47
N GLN A 22 -0.84 -22.06 -16.32
CA GLN A 22 -0.13 -20.85 -16.01
C GLN A 22 -0.76 -20.33 -14.73
N LYS A 23 0.01 -20.34 -13.64
CA LYS A 23 -0.47 -19.91 -12.33
C LYS A 23 -0.70 -18.41 -12.46
N VAL A 24 -1.89 -18.02 -12.92
CA VAL A 24 -2.31 -16.62 -12.99
C VAL A 24 -2.22 -16.14 -11.56
N ASN A 25 -1.26 -15.27 -11.28
CA ASN A 25 -1.21 -14.71 -9.94
C ASN A 25 -2.49 -13.87 -9.82
N PRO A 26 -3.22 -13.94 -8.70
CA PRO A 26 -4.36 -13.05 -8.48
C PRO A 26 -4.03 -11.56 -8.61
N VAL A 27 -2.73 -11.22 -8.62
CA VAL A 27 -2.18 -9.90 -8.92
C VAL A 27 -2.40 -9.48 -10.39
N ASP A 28 -2.41 -10.44 -11.33
CA ASP A 28 -2.49 -10.18 -12.77
C ASP A 28 -3.90 -9.74 -13.22
N THR A 29 -4.93 -9.95 -12.37
CA THR A 29 -6.30 -9.48 -12.59
C THR A 29 -6.65 -8.21 -11.80
N LEU A 30 -5.77 -7.75 -10.91
CA LEU A 30 -6.00 -6.56 -10.09
C LEU A 30 -5.55 -5.30 -10.87
N SER A 31 -6.51 -4.49 -11.32
CA SER A 31 -6.20 -3.17 -11.89
C SER A 31 -5.61 -2.28 -10.80
N CYS A 32 -4.29 -2.08 -10.86
CA CYS A 32 -3.53 -1.33 -9.86
C CYS A 32 -3.33 0.12 -10.32
N PRO A 33 -3.93 1.13 -9.64
CA PRO A 33 -3.80 2.54 -10.03
C PRO A 33 -2.48 3.14 -9.53
N ILE A 34 -1.35 2.44 -9.67
CA ILE A 34 -0.04 2.93 -9.24
C ILE A 34 0.58 3.75 -10.36
N THR A 35 0.88 5.01 -10.06
CA THR A 35 1.59 5.91 -10.96
C THR A 35 3.03 6.06 -10.50
N GLN A 36 3.98 6.08 -11.44
CA GLN A 36 5.37 6.43 -11.13
C GLN A 36 5.66 7.81 -11.70
N ASN A 37 6.03 8.74 -10.82
CA ASN A 37 6.38 10.08 -11.25
C ASN A 37 7.80 10.07 -11.86
N ASP A 38 8.02 10.94 -12.85
CA ASP A 38 9.33 11.17 -13.43
C ASP A 38 10.19 12.08 -12.52
N LEU A 39 9.56 12.82 -11.61
CA LEU A 39 10.22 13.56 -10.53
C LEU A 39 10.89 12.60 -9.53
N LEU A 40 12.14 12.90 -9.19
CA LEU A 40 12.92 12.14 -8.23
C LEU A 40 12.74 12.73 -6.83
N LEU A 41 12.38 11.90 -5.85
CA LEU A 41 12.38 12.28 -4.43
C LEU A 41 13.73 11.85 -3.82
N GLU A 42 14.57 12.83 -3.48
CA GLU A 42 15.97 12.61 -3.06
C GLU A 42 16.77 11.78 -4.08
N GLY A 43 16.64 12.11 -5.36
CA GLY A 43 17.36 11.43 -6.45
C GLY A 43 16.87 10.00 -6.75
N LYS A 44 15.76 9.57 -6.14
CA LYS A 44 15.20 8.23 -6.33
C LYS A 44 13.80 8.31 -6.94
N LEU A 45 13.54 7.39 -7.87
CA LEU A 45 12.19 7.18 -8.41
C LEU A 45 11.24 6.76 -7.28
N PHE A 46 10.01 7.24 -7.36
CA PHE A 46 8.94 6.87 -6.47
C PHE A 46 7.68 6.54 -7.28
N ALA A 47 6.95 5.54 -6.80
CA ALA A 47 5.62 5.22 -7.28
C ALA A 47 4.62 5.48 -6.17
N SER A 48 3.42 5.93 -6.51
CA SER A 48 2.37 6.28 -5.55
C SER A 48 1.02 5.75 -5.99
N ALA A 49 0.24 5.31 -5.02
CA ALA A 49 -1.20 5.15 -5.18
C ALA A 49 -1.89 6.52 -5.14
N PRO A 50 -3.14 6.63 -5.62
CA PRO A 50 -3.95 7.82 -5.43
C PRO A 50 -4.13 8.09 -3.92
N PRO A 51 -4.16 9.37 -3.49
CA PRO A 51 -4.42 9.69 -2.09
C PRO A 51 -5.86 9.34 -1.74
N ILE A 52 -6.06 8.77 -0.55
CA ILE A 52 -7.37 8.64 0.07
C ILE A 52 -7.61 9.91 0.88
N LEU A 53 -8.68 10.65 0.54
CA LEU A 53 -9.06 11.86 1.26
C LEU A 53 -9.92 11.50 2.46
N LEU A 54 -9.42 11.79 3.66
CA LEU A 54 -10.09 11.53 4.91
C LEU A 54 -10.58 12.85 5.50
N ARG A 55 -11.88 12.95 5.78
CA ARG A 55 -12.44 14.08 6.53
C ARG A 55 -12.02 13.98 7.98
N VAL A 56 -11.62 15.11 8.58
CA VAL A 56 -11.39 15.21 10.01
C VAL A 56 -12.75 15.13 10.72
N SER A 57 -12.88 14.23 11.69
CA SER A 57 -14.14 13.97 12.40
C SER A 57 -14.42 15.01 13.49
N ASN A 58 -13.38 15.61 14.06
CA ASN A 58 -13.47 16.61 15.11
C ASN A 58 -13.30 18.07 14.62
N GLU A 59 -13.45 18.31 13.32
CA GLU A 59 -13.37 19.64 12.69
C GLU A 59 -14.39 19.74 11.53
N GLU A 60 -14.88 20.94 11.21
CA GLU A 60 -15.96 21.08 10.23
C GLU A 60 -15.51 20.87 8.77
N TYR A 61 -14.38 21.46 8.39
CA TYR A 61 -13.95 21.59 6.98
C TYR A 61 -12.51 21.16 6.71
N GLU A 62 -11.91 20.40 7.63
CA GLU A 62 -10.52 19.94 7.48
C GLU A 62 -10.44 18.53 6.90
N TYR A 63 -9.41 18.29 6.10
CA TYR A 63 -9.16 17.02 5.42
C TYR A 63 -7.68 16.65 5.50
N ALA A 64 -7.40 15.35 5.39
CA ALA A 64 -6.06 14.84 5.20
C ALA A 64 -5.99 13.86 4.02
N ALA A 65 -4.82 13.82 3.38
CA ALA A 65 -4.47 12.77 2.43
C ALA A 65 -3.74 11.64 3.14
N PHE A 66 -4.29 10.43 3.04
CA PHE A 66 -3.59 9.18 3.32
C PHE A 66 -3.06 8.63 1.97
N GLN A 67 -1.77 8.77 1.72
CA GLN A 67 -1.16 8.35 0.46
C GLN A 67 -0.07 7.31 0.68
N LEU A 68 -0.20 6.18 0.00
CA LEU A 68 0.83 5.14 0.00
C LEU A 68 1.74 5.29 -1.21
N GLY A 69 3.04 5.12 -0.98
CA GLY A 69 4.04 5.11 -2.04
C GLY A 69 5.09 4.05 -1.85
N LYS A 70 5.88 3.81 -2.88
CA LYS A 70 7.02 2.90 -2.88
C LYS A 70 8.24 3.58 -3.46
N ARG A 71 9.35 3.46 -2.73
CA ARG A 71 10.67 3.89 -3.16
C ARG A 71 11.63 2.72 -2.96
N LYS A 72 12.29 2.30 -4.03
CA LYS A 72 13.03 1.02 -4.06
C LYS A 72 12.11 -0.15 -3.65
N SER A 73 12.46 -0.88 -2.59
CA SER A 73 11.68 -1.98 -2.02
C SER A 73 10.85 -1.59 -0.79
N ARG A 74 10.92 -0.33 -0.35
CA ARG A 74 10.25 0.16 0.87
C ARG A 74 8.94 0.86 0.52
N ILE A 75 7.92 0.62 1.34
CA ILE A 75 6.62 1.29 1.25
C ILE A 75 6.60 2.42 2.28
N TYR A 76 6.09 3.57 1.87
CA TYR A 76 5.95 4.75 2.71
C TYR A 76 4.47 5.13 2.79
N LEU A 77 4.05 5.59 3.97
CA LEU A 77 2.79 6.30 4.17
C LEU A 77 3.10 7.78 4.30
N TYR A 78 2.55 8.58 3.41
CA TYR A 78 2.51 10.03 3.51
C TYR A 78 1.11 10.43 4.00
N PHE A 79 1.04 10.95 5.21
CA PHE A 79 -0.17 11.45 5.83
C PHE A 79 -0.06 12.97 5.95
N LYS A 80 -0.86 13.71 5.18
CA LYS A 80 -0.80 15.17 5.14
C LYS A 80 -2.15 15.77 5.48
N ILE A 81 -2.23 16.55 6.55
CA ILE A 81 -3.40 17.39 6.81
C ILE A 81 -3.32 18.68 5.99
N PHE A 82 -4.46 19.18 5.51
CA PHE A 82 -4.57 20.41 4.73
C PHE A 82 -4.89 21.63 5.60
N THR A 83 -4.26 21.68 6.77
CA THR A 83 -4.39 22.76 7.74
C THR A 83 -3.03 23.41 7.92
N ASP A 84 -2.98 24.73 7.80
CA ASP A 84 -1.73 25.48 7.85
C ASP A 84 -1.10 25.45 9.25
N ASN A 85 0.22 25.53 9.29
CA ASN A 85 1.02 25.65 10.52
C ASN A 85 0.82 24.52 11.53
N VAL A 86 0.58 23.29 11.05
CA VAL A 86 0.43 22.10 11.91
C VAL A 86 1.77 21.42 12.15
N CYS A 87 2.26 21.46 13.39
CA CYS A 87 3.49 20.78 13.81
C CYS A 87 3.23 19.38 14.33
N VAL A 88 3.73 18.36 13.62
CA VAL A 88 3.49 16.94 13.91
C VAL A 88 4.36 16.44 15.07
N LYS A 89 3.81 15.65 16.01
CA LYS A 89 4.60 15.03 17.09
C LYS A 89 5.60 14.00 16.53
N GLN A 90 6.83 13.98 17.06
CA GLN A 90 7.91 13.16 16.52
C GLN A 90 7.72 11.66 16.77
N GLU A 91 7.43 11.25 18.00
CA GLU A 91 7.52 9.84 18.40
C GLU A 91 6.28 9.03 18.03
N GLN A 92 5.12 9.70 17.98
CA GLN A 92 3.82 9.06 17.80
C GLN A 92 2.94 9.93 16.88
N PRO A 93 3.30 10.10 15.60
CA PRO A 93 2.52 10.97 14.71
C PRO A 93 1.14 10.35 14.39
N LEU A 94 1.06 9.02 14.27
CA LEU A 94 -0.16 8.31 13.90
C LEU A 94 -0.40 7.11 14.79
N GLU A 95 -1.60 7.04 15.35
CA GLU A 95 -2.13 5.85 16.01
C GLU A 95 -3.39 5.38 15.30
N LEU A 96 -3.45 4.07 15.07
CA LEU A 96 -4.55 3.39 14.40
C LEU A 96 -5.32 2.59 15.44
N TYR A 97 -6.64 2.77 15.47
CA TYR A 97 -7.54 1.94 16.25
C TYR A 97 -8.29 1.05 15.27
N PHE A 98 -8.11 -0.26 15.38
CA PHE A 98 -8.70 -1.24 14.49
C PHE A 98 -10.09 -1.67 14.99
N LYS A 99 -10.94 -2.15 14.06
CA LYS A 99 -12.28 -2.64 14.38
C LYS A 99 -12.30 -3.86 15.32
N ASN A 100 -11.18 -4.56 15.48
CA ASN A 100 -11.02 -5.66 16.42
C ASN A 100 -10.67 -5.19 17.86
N GLY A 101 -10.60 -3.88 18.10
CA GLY A 101 -10.27 -3.29 19.41
C GLY A 101 -8.76 -3.07 19.65
N GLU A 102 -7.89 -3.53 18.75
CA GLU A 102 -6.44 -3.32 18.87
C GLU A 102 -6.06 -1.88 18.49
N SER A 103 -5.15 -1.25 19.24
CA SER A 103 -4.48 -0.02 18.82
C SER A 103 -3.06 -0.28 18.33
N TYR A 104 -2.58 0.55 17.41
CA TYR A 104 -1.25 0.42 16.84
C TYR A 104 -0.65 1.75 16.42
N ILE A 105 0.55 2.03 16.92
CA ILE A 105 1.28 3.26 16.63
C ILE A 105 2.19 3.04 15.42
N LEU A 106 2.03 3.89 14.40
CA LEU A 106 2.98 4.01 13.30
C LEU A 106 4.03 5.05 13.67
N LYS A 107 5.27 4.59 13.89
CA LYS A 107 6.38 5.45 14.32
C LYS A 107 6.91 6.31 13.18
N ASN A 108 7.21 7.57 13.47
CA ASN A 108 7.90 8.42 12.50
C ASN A 108 9.37 8.01 12.37
N SER A 109 9.86 7.99 11.14
CA SER A 109 11.29 7.83 10.85
C SER A 109 11.97 9.17 10.56
N TYR A 110 11.21 10.25 10.41
CA TYR A 110 11.69 11.57 10.01
C TYR A 110 11.50 12.62 11.11
N LYS A 111 12.26 13.72 11.03
CA LYS A 111 12.22 14.83 11.99
C LYS A 111 10.87 15.57 11.95
N VAL A 112 10.54 16.25 13.05
CA VAL A 112 9.37 17.15 13.16
C VAL A 112 9.38 18.17 12.02
N ASN A 113 8.22 18.38 11.40
CA ASN A 113 7.94 19.52 10.53
C ASN A 113 6.64 20.20 10.96
N CYS A 114 6.48 21.46 10.58
CA CYS A 114 5.27 22.28 10.80
C CYS A 114 4.43 22.44 9.52
N GLU A 115 4.56 21.48 8.62
CA GLU A 115 3.87 21.44 7.32
C GLU A 115 2.69 20.46 7.32
N GLY A 116 2.25 20.00 8.50
CA GLY A 116 1.14 19.07 8.66
C GLY A 116 1.38 17.69 8.04
N THR A 117 2.63 17.30 7.79
CA THR A 117 2.97 16.10 7.02
C THR A 117 3.74 15.09 7.87
N ALA A 118 3.22 13.87 8.01
CA ALA A 118 3.95 12.71 8.49
C ALA A 118 4.32 11.78 7.34
N ALA A 119 5.62 11.50 7.19
CA ALA A 119 6.13 10.49 6.27
C ALA A 119 6.63 9.30 7.08
N LEU A 120 6.07 8.11 6.89
CA LEU A 120 6.36 6.93 7.70
C LEU A 120 6.88 5.82 6.79
N GLU A 121 8.06 5.26 7.08
CA GLU A 121 8.50 4.02 6.43
C GLU A 121 7.76 2.84 7.06
N LEU A 122 6.93 2.15 6.27
CA LEU A 122 6.17 1.01 6.75
C LEU A 122 7.05 -0.24 6.78
N THR A 123 7.19 -0.81 7.97
CA THR A 123 7.81 -2.12 8.17
C THR A 123 6.92 -3.24 7.62
N VAL A 124 7.49 -4.44 7.49
CA VAL A 124 6.72 -5.63 7.09
C VAL A 124 5.56 -5.91 8.07
N ARG A 125 5.75 -5.59 9.37
CA ARG A 125 4.71 -5.74 10.38
C ARG A 125 3.57 -4.74 10.18
N ASP A 126 3.90 -3.49 9.90
CA ASP A 126 2.92 -2.42 9.66
C ASP A 126 2.04 -2.78 8.45
N VAL A 127 2.69 -3.16 7.35
CA VAL A 127 2.00 -3.59 6.13
C VAL A 127 1.10 -4.80 6.40
N LYS A 128 1.58 -5.79 7.17
CA LYS A 128 0.75 -6.95 7.53
C LYS A 128 -0.50 -6.53 8.33
N LYS A 129 -0.34 -5.67 9.35
CA LYS A 129 -1.47 -5.20 10.16
C LYS A 129 -2.51 -4.45 9.32
N LEU A 130 -2.06 -3.52 8.49
CA LEU A 130 -2.93 -2.75 7.59
C LEU A 130 -3.64 -3.62 6.54
N MET A 131 -3.02 -4.71 6.09
CA MET A 131 -3.68 -5.66 5.18
C MET A 131 -4.71 -6.55 5.88
N THR A 132 -4.45 -6.96 7.12
CA THR A 132 -5.30 -7.90 7.86
C THR A 132 -6.51 -7.21 8.48
N HIS A 133 -6.31 -6.07 9.16
CA HIS A 133 -7.34 -5.43 9.96
C HIS A 133 -7.91 -4.18 9.27
N SER A 134 -9.18 -3.91 9.52
CA SER A 134 -9.80 -2.66 9.09
C SER A 134 -9.64 -1.62 10.20
N ILE A 135 -9.22 -0.42 9.81
CA ILE A 135 -9.07 0.75 10.67
C ILE A 135 -10.47 1.31 10.96
N ASN A 136 -10.72 1.61 12.23
CA ASN A 136 -11.92 2.28 12.72
C ASN A 136 -11.66 3.79 12.93
N THR A 137 -10.55 4.11 13.59
CA THR A 137 -10.15 5.48 13.88
C THR A 137 -8.66 5.65 13.59
N ILE A 138 -8.28 6.80 13.05
CA ILE A 138 -6.90 7.26 12.96
C ILE A 138 -6.80 8.50 13.85
N LYS A 139 -5.84 8.51 14.77
CA LYS A 139 -5.45 9.70 15.51
C LYS A 139 -4.14 10.23 14.98
N PHE A 140 -4.15 11.49 14.56
CA PHE A 140 -2.98 12.21 14.08
C PHE A 140 -2.57 13.24 15.13
N TYR A 141 -1.44 12.98 15.79
CA TYR A 141 -1.02 13.76 16.94
C TYR A 141 -0.13 14.92 16.54
N THR A 142 -0.47 16.10 17.04
CA THR A 142 0.26 17.35 16.74
C THR A 142 0.53 18.12 18.03
N LEU A 143 1.34 19.18 17.95
CA LEU A 143 1.71 19.97 19.11
C LEU A 143 0.57 20.84 19.66
N LYS A 144 -0.39 21.24 18.81
CA LYS A 144 -1.46 22.17 19.19
C LYS A 144 -2.81 21.50 19.38
N LYS A 145 -3.23 20.68 18.43
CA LYS A 145 -4.51 19.92 18.48
C LYS A 145 -4.36 18.59 17.77
N ASP A 146 -4.99 17.56 18.31
CA ASP A 146 -4.96 16.24 17.69
C ASP A 146 -6.17 16.09 16.76
N TYR A 147 -5.97 15.38 15.66
CA TYR A 147 -7.01 15.18 14.64
C TYR A 147 -7.46 13.73 14.62
N GLU A 148 -8.76 13.53 14.51
CA GLU A 148 -9.35 12.19 14.41
C GLU A 148 -9.98 12.00 13.04
N PHE A 149 -9.84 10.79 12.49
CA PHE A 149 -10.42 10.42 11.21
C PHE A 149 -11.09 9.06 11.34
N ASN A 150 -12.20 8.86 10.62
CA ASN A 150 -12.91 7.59 10.57
C ASN A 150 -12.97 7.06 9.12
N PRO A 151 -11.96 6.27 8.68
CA PRO A 151 -11.96 5.69 7.35
C PRO A 151 -13.21 4.83 7.10
N SER A 152 -13.85 5.02 5.96
CA SER A 152 -15.00 4.23 5.53
C SER A 152 -14.60 2.78 5.19
N ALA A 153 -15.61 1.95 4.89
CA ALA A 153 -15.35 0.60 4.38
C ALA A 153 -14.61 0.64 3.03
N SER A 154 -14.93 1.60 2.16
CA SER A 154 -14.25 1.78 0.87
C SER A 154 -12.80 2.22 1.06
N ASP A 155 -12.53 3.14 1.98
CA ASP A 155 -11.16 3.58 2.29
C ASP A 155 -10.30 2.41 2.76
N ASN A 156 -10.84 1.58 3.67
CA ASN A 156 -10.16 0.38 4.15
C ASN A 156 -9.88 -0.63 3.03
N GLN A 157 -10.81 -0.82 2.10
CA GLN A 157 -10.60 -1.67 0.93
C GLN A 157 -9.50 -1.10 0.02
N ASN A 158 -9.52 0.21 -0.22
CA ASN A 158 -8.52 0.91 -1.02
C ASN A 158 -7.12 0.81 -0.40
N ILE A 159 -6.98 0.98 0.91
CA ILE A 159 -5.70 0.80 1.63
C ILE A 159 -5.14 -0.60 1.36
N LYS A 160 -5.95 -1.64 1.52
CA LYS A 160 -5.52 -3.03 1.31
C LYS A 160 -5.11 -3.29 -0.13
N MET A 161 -5.93 -2.81 -1.08
CA MET A 161 -5.64 -2.90 -2.51
C MET A 161 -4.34 -2.19 -2.88
N TYR A 162 -4.15 -0.95 -2.43
CA TYR A 162 -2.95 -0.17 -2.71
C TYR A 162 -1.69 -0.79 -2.11
N LEU A 163 -1.75 -1.32 -0.89
CA LEU A 163 -0.64 -2.07 -0.29
C LEU A 163 -0.30 -3.32 -1.11
N HIS A 164 -1.30 -4.07 -1.56
CA HIS A 164 -1.09 -5.24 -2.41
C HIS A 164 -0.41 -4.86 -3.74
N CYS A 165 -0.91 -3.81 -4.41
CA CYS A 165 -0.33 -3.28 -5.63
C CYS A 165 1.11 -2.80 -5.45
N LEU A 166 1.38 -2.00 -4.40
CA LEU A 166 2.74 -1.51 -4.15
C LEU A 166 3.69 -2.65 -3.78
N LYS A 167 3.24 -3.70 -3.09
CA LYS A 167 4.09 -4.85 -2.77
C LYS A 167 4.64 -5.53 -4.03
N SER A 168 3.81 -5.73 -5.05
CA SER A 168 4.20 -6.35 -6.32
C SER A 168 4.89 -5.37 -7.30
N TYR A 169 4.63 -4.07 -7.19
CA TYR A 169 5.16 -3.06 -8.11
C TYR A 169 6.70 -2.99 -8.11
N LYS A 170 7.32 -2.99 -9.30
CA LYS A 170 8.77 -2.83 -9.47
C LYS A 170 9.08 -1.42 -9.97
N VAL A 171 9.57 -0.56 -9.08
CA VAL A 171 10.02 0.80 -9.42
C VAL A 171 11.23 0.70 -10.38
N ARG A 172 11.10 1.24 -11.60
CA ARG A 172 12.09 1.12 -12.68
C ARG A 172 12.23 2.44 -13.43
N LYS A 173 13.44 2.79 -13.87
CA LYS A 173 13.63 3.90 -14.81
C LYS A 173 12.82 3.61 -16.07
N LYS A 174 12.01 4.58 -16.54
CA LYS A 174 11.42 4.50 -17.87
C LYS A 174 12.59 4.39 -18.86
N LYS A 175 12.55 3.41 -19.76
CA LYS A 175 13.45 3.42 -20.91
C LYS A 175 13.01 4.63 -21.74
N GLN A 176 13.89 5.63 -21.90
CA GLN A 176 13.71 6.61 -22.95
C GLN A 176 13.76 5.84 -24.27
N PHE A 177 12.67 5.94 -25.05
CA PHE A 177 12.64 5.50 -26.43
C PHE A 177 13.14 6.65 -27.30
#